data_AF-A0A371KQI8-F1
#
_entry.id   AF-A0A371KQI8-F1
#
_cell.length_a   1.000
_cell.length_b   1.000
_cell.length_c   1.000
_cell.angle_alpha   90.00
_cell.angle_beta   90.00
_cell.angle_gamma   90.00
#
_symmetry.space_group_name_H-M   'P 1'
#
loop_
_entity.id
_entity.type
_entity.pdbx_description
1 polymer ?
#
loop_
_entity_poly.entity_id
_entity_poly.type
_entity_poly.pdbx_seq_one_letter_code
_entity_poly.pdbx_strand_id
1 'polypeptide(L)'
;MSRDAENREQFRPEAHDTEHFLLTTVVGSYPKPKWLNRANDLAEDPDSKFTQEHLHEAHDDACRVITREHERSGLDTVVDGEMRREEMVEYFAHRIPGYEFNGPVKVWGHNYFDKPSVVGEVEYDEPWLVDEFEFTSDVAAKPVKVPITGPYTLASWSFNEHYDPEADLAYALADLVNEEIEQLVEAGATYIQIDEPALATTPDDHAIVGECLERIVAGVPDEVRIGLHVCYGDYSRIYPELNDYPIDEFDVELCNGGYEQIDVFTDPEFEPDLALGVVDVHTAEVESVEEIKENIKQGLKVVPPEKLTVSPDCGVKLLPREVAYQKMENMVKAAREVEAELDAGEIDLDAPVPQAD
;
A
#
# COMPACT_ATOMS: atom_id res chain seq x y z
N MET A 1 13.51 3.95 15.77
CA MET A 1 12.68 3.75 16.99
C MET A 1 11.26 3.53 16.50
N SER A 2 10.66 2.38 16.81
CA SER A 2 9.27 2.07 16.46
C SER A 2 8.33 3.16 17.00
N ARG A 3 7.34 3.53 16.17
CA ARG A 3 6.28 4.51 16.49
C ARG A 3 5.28 3.89 17.50
N ASP A 4 4.26 4.63 17.93
CA ASP A 4 3.35 4.18 18.99
C ASP A 4 2.51 2.95 18.58
N ALA A 5 2.81 1.80 19.20
CA ALA A 5 2.12 0.54 18.95
C ALA A 5 0.60 0.56 19.23
N GLU A 6 0.09 1.53 20.00
CA GLU A 6 -1.34 1.63 20.29
C GLU A 6 -2.17 2.27 19.17
N ASN A 7 -1.53 2.89 18.16
CA ASN A 7 -2.26 3.60 17.10
C ASN A 7 -3.11 2.68 16.21
N ARG A 8 -2.86 1.36 16.19
CA ARG A 8 -3.67 0.38 15.43
C ARG A 8 -5.09 0.24 15.96
N GLU A 9 -5.29 0.42 17.27
CA GLU A 9 -6.59 0.17 17.92
C GLU A 9 -7.68 1.14 17.44
N GLN A 10 -7.29 2.30 16.89
CA GLN A 10 -8.24 3.25 16.28
C GLN A 10 -9.05 2.66 15.11
N PHE A 11 -8.55 1.59 14.48
CA PHE A 11 -9.20 0.92 13.35
C PHE A 11 -10.13 -0.22 13.79
N ARG A 12 -10.11 -0.58 15.09
CA ARG A 12 -11.01 -1.60 15.62
C ARG A 12 -12.45 -1.09 15.63
N PRO A 13 -13.42 -1.82 15.03
CA PRO A 13 -14.82 -1.44 15.12
C PRO A 13 -15.31 -1.44 16.57
N GLU A 14 -16.13 -0.46 16.98
CA GLU A 14 -16.71 -0.37 18.34
C GLU A 14 -17.46 -1.66 18.74
N ALA A 15 -18.08 -2.33 17.77
CA ALA A 15 -18.82 -3.57 17.94
C ALA A 15 -18.11 -4.73 17.23
N HIS A 16 -16.88 -5.03 17.65
CA HIS A 16 -16.15 -6.22 17.22
C HIS A 16 -16.53 -7.43 18.08
N ASP A 17 -16.81 -8.58 17.47
CA ASP A 17 -17.45 -9.72 18.13
C ASP A 17 -16.50 -10.57 19.00
N THR A 18 -15.19 -10.43 18.79
CA THR A 18 -14.11 -11.25 19.39
C THR A 18 -13.17 -10.40 20.25
N GLU A 19 -12.43 -11.05 21.16
CA GLU A 19 -11.38 -10.42 21.96
C GLU A 19 -10.13 -10.14 21.09
N HIS A 20 -9.73 -11.11 20.26
CA HIS A 20 -8.69 -10.88 19.24
C HIS A 20 -9.23 -10.04 18.07
N PHE A 21 -8.36 -9.20 17.50
CA PHE A 21 -8.66 -8.36 16.33
C PHE A 21 -7.48 -8.37 15.35
N LEU A 22 -7.71 -8.96 14.19
CA LEU A 22 -6.91 -8.92 12.98
C LEU A 22 -7.48 -7.82 12.06
N LEU A 23 -6.71 -6.74 11.93
CA LEU A 23 -7.02 -5.64 11.03
C LEU A 23 -7.04 -6.17 9.60
N THR A 24 -8.09 -5.86 8.84
CA THR A 24 -8.20 -6.22 7.42
C THR A 24 -8.16 -4.98 6.54
N THR A 25 -7.25 -4.97 5.57
CA THR A 25 -7.07 -3.86 4.62
C THR A 25 -6.76 -4.39 3.22
N VAL A 26 -6.72 -3.48 2.24
CA VAL A 26 -6.06 -3.70 0.94
C VAL A 26 -4.79 -2.86 0.86
N VAL A 27 -3.87 -3.21 -0.04
CA VAL A 27 -2.65 -2.42 -0.29
C VAL A 27 -2.98 -1.04 -0.85
N GLY A 28 -3.81 -0.96 -1.89
CA GLY A 28 -4.16 0.30 -2.56
C GLY A 28 -4.94 0.07 -3.83
N SER A 29 -4.25 0.03 -4.97
CA SER A 29 -4.87 0.01 -6.29
C SER A 29 -5.89 -1.13 -6.52
N TYR A 30 -7.01 -0.79 -7.16
CA TYR A 30 -8.13 -1.70 -7.42
C TYR A 30 -8.52 -1.73 -8.90
N PRO A 31 -9.19 -2.77 -9.41
CA PRO A 31 -9.58 -2.82 -10.83
C PRO A 31 -10.48 -1.66 -11.24
N LYS A 32 -9.96 -0.82 -12.16
CA LYS A 32 -10.75 0.27 -12.73
C LYS A 32 -11.99 -0.28 -13.44
N PRO A 33 -13.18 0.26 -13.17
CA PRO A 33 -14.36 -0.10 -13.94
C PRO A 33 -14.12 0.15 -15.43
N LYS A 34 -14.50 -0.80 -16.30
CA LYS A 34 -14.23 -0.68 -17.76
C LYS A 34 -14.80 0.60 -18.39
N TRP A 35 -15.86 1.15 -17.81
CA TRP A 35 -16.45 2.40 -18.27
C TRP A 35 -15.57 3.62 -17.95
N LEU A 36 -14.73 3.56 -16.91
CA LEU A 36 -13.80 4.65 -16.56
C LEU A 36 -12.69 4.76 -17.59
N ASN A 37 -12.12 3.63 -18.03
CA ASN A 37 -11.15 3.63 -19.14
C ASN A 37 -11.75 4.26 -20.39
N ARG A 38 -13.04 3.98 -20.67
CA ARG A 38 -13.74 4.61 -21.78
C ARG A 38 -13.98 6.12 -21.56
N ALA A 39 -14.17 6.56 -20.33
CA ALA A 39 -14.29 7.97 -19.99
C ALA A 39 -12.95 8.70 -20.22
N ASN A 40 -11.82 8.10 -19.81
CA ASN A 40 -10.47 8.59 -20.12
C ASN A 40 -10.28 8.78 -21.63
N ASP A 41 -10.51 7.72 -22.42
CA ASP A 41 -10.40 7.78 -23.90
C ASP A 41 -11.24 8.92 -24.51
N LEU A 42 -12.42 9.17 -23.95
CA LEU A 42 -13.35 10.20 -24.42
C LEU A 42 -12.93 11.61 -24.01
N ALA A 43 -12.23 11.78 -22.89
CA ALA A 43 -11.73 13.06 -22.41
C ALA A 43 -10.45 13.49 -23.16
N GLU A 44 -9.66 12.52 -23.62
CA GLU A 44 -8.46 12.73 -24.45
C GLU A 44 -8.79 13.02 -25.92
N ASP A 45 -9.96 12.58 -26.41
CA ASP A 45 -10.40 12.80 -27.79
C ASP A 45 -10.85 14.27 -28.00
N PRO A 46 -10.12 15.08 -28.81
CA PRO A 46 -10.47 16.48 -29.03
C PRO A 46 -11.79 16.69 -29.79
N ASP A 47 -12.30 15.66 -30.49
CA ASP A 47 -13.59 15.69 -31.19
C ASP A 47 -14.76 15.27 -30.29
N SER A 48 -14.47 14.80 -29.07
CA SER A 48 -15.47 14.39 -28.09
C SER A 48 -16.13 15.60 -27.41
N LYS A 49 -17.38 15.40 -26.96
CA LYS A 49 -18.09 16.36 -26.10
C LYS A 49 -17.95 16.02 -24.61
N PHE A 50 -17.17 14.99 -24.30
CA PHE A 50 -16.89 14.59 -22.93
C PHE A 50 -15.82 15.52 -22.37
N THR A 51 -16.17 16.31 -21.36
CA THR A 51 -15.31 17.35 -20.81
C THR A 51 -14.49 16.80 -19.65
N GLN A 52 -13.47 17.56 -19.22
CA GLN A 52 -12.73 17.27 -17.99
C GLN A 52 -13.64 17.26 -16.75
N GLU A 53 -14.71 18.06 -16.73
CA GLU A 53 -15.74 18.02 -15.66
C GLU A 53 -16.49 16.69 -15.64
N HIS A 54 -16.89 16.15 -16.80
CA HIS A 54 -17.50 14.81 -16.86
C HIS A 54 -16.52 13.71 -16.45
N LEU A 55 -15.23 13.88 -16.75
CA LEU A 55 -14.20 12.93 -16.33
C LEU A 55 -14.01 12.95 -14.82
N HIS A 56 -13.97 14.13 -14.21
CA HIS A 56 -13.89 14.27 -12.76
C HIS A 56 -15.09 13.60 -12.08
N GLU A 57 -16.32 13.84 -12.55
CA GLU A 57 -17.52 13.14 -12.04
C GLU A 57 -17.40 11.61 -12.19
N ALA A 58 -16.85 11.13 -13.31
CA ALA A 58 -16.65 9.70 -13.54
C ALA A 58 -15.61 9.08 -12.59
N HIS A 59 -14.52 9.79 -12.27
CA HIS A 59 -13.56 9.34 -11.26
C HIS A 59 -14.18 9.29 -9.86
N ASP A 60 -14.90 10.34 -9.47
CA ASP A 60 -15.62 10.39 -8.19
C ASP A 60 -16.58 9.20 -8.04
N ASP A 61 -17.36 8.91 -9.08
CA ASP A 61 -18.25 7.76 -9.09
C ASP A 61 -17.51 6.43 -9.04
N ALA A 62 -16.33 6.32 -9.66
CA ALA A 62 -15.52 5.12 -9.58
C ALA A 62 -15.00 4.91 -8.15
N CYS A 63 -14.48 5.96 -7.50
CA CYS A 63 -14.03 5.91 -6.11
C CYS A 63 -15.17 5.50 -5.18
N ARG A 64 -16.35 6.14 -5.28
CA ARG A 64 -17.54 5.75 -4.50
C ARG A 64 -17.88 4.28 -4.66
N VAL A 65 -17.76 3.77 -5.89
CA VAL A 65 -18.06 2.38 -6.19
C VAL A 65 -17.05 1.44 -5.53
N ILE A 66 -15.75 1.75 -5.57
CA ILE A 66 -14.71 0.90 -4.97
C ILE A 66 -14.74 0.98 -3.44
N THR A 67 -14.84 2.18 -2.87
CA THR A 67 -14.96 2.36 -1.41
C THR A 67 -16.11 1.55 -0.85
N ARG A 68 -17.29 1.59 -1.49
CA ARG A 68 -18.46 0.77 -1.08
C ARG A 68 -18.25 -0.73 -1.27
N GLU A 69 -17.42 -1.16 -2.21
CA GLU A 69 -17.08 -2.57 -2.35
C GLU A 69 -16.20 -3.07 -1.23
N HIS A 70 -15.24 -2.26 -0.78
CA HIS A 70 -14.43 -2.57 0.39
C HIS A 70 -15.28 -2.67 1.67
N GLU A 71 -16.21 -1.74 1.85
CA GLU A 71 -17.17 -1.80 2.97
C GLU A 71 -18.06 -3.04 2.88
N ARG A 72 -18.52 -3.39 1.67
CA ARG A 72 -19.38 -4.56 1.45
C ARG A 72 -18.65 -5.88 1.70
N SER A 73 -17.35 -5.97 1.38
CA SER A 73 -16.53 -7.13 1.74
C SER A 73 -16.25 -7.20 3.24
N GLY A 74 -16.48 -6.11 3.98
CA GLY A 74 -16.31 -6.04 5.43
C GLY A 74 -14.91 -5.63 5.89
N LEU A 75 -14.12 -5.02 5.01
CA LEU A 75 -12.79 -4.50 5.37
C LEU A 75 -12.90 -3.47 6.51
N ASP A 76 -11.86 -3.41 7.33
CA ASP A 76 -11.80 -2.48 8.46
C ASP A 76 -11.34 -1.10 8.03
N THR A 77 -10.40 -1.05 7.07
CA THR A 77 -9.95 0.17 6.41
C THR A 77 -10.19 0.09 4.92
N VAL A 78 -10.42 1.24 4.30
CA VAL A 78 -10.74 1.35 2.87
C VAL A 78 -9.80 2.31 2.16
N VAL A 79 -9.74 2.17 0.85
CA VAL A 79 -9.04 3.10 -0.06
C VAL A 79 -10.02 3.52 -1.15
N ASP A 80 -9.67 4.53 -1.94
CA ASP A 80 -10.44 4.95 -3.11
C ASP A 80 -10.18 4.06 -4.35
N GLY A 81 -9.20 3.15 -4.22
CA GLY A 81 -8.74 2.22 -5.24
C GLY A 81 -7.79 2.83 -6.26
N GLU A 82 -7.32 4.07 -6.03
CA GLU A 82 -6.46 4.85 -6.91
C GLU A 82 -7.08 5.10 -8.29
N MET A 83 -8.41 5.29 -8.35
CA MET A 83 -9.12 5.39 -9.64
C MET A 83 -8.68 6.59 -10.49
N ARG A 84 -8.11 7.63 -9.86
CA ARG A 84 -7.55 8.83 -10.50
C ARG A 84 -6.11 8.66 -10.98
N ARG A 85 -5.44 7.56 -10.62
CA ARG A 85 -4.02 7.33 -10.90
C ARG A 85 -3.88 6.26 -11.97
N GLU A 86 -3.04 6.50 -12.98
CA GLU A 86 -2.74 5.48 -14.01
C GLU A 86 -1.49 4.68 -13.66
N GLU A 87 -0.46 5.38 -13.18
CA GLU A 87 0.85 4.81 -12.85
C GLU A 87 1.40 5.54 -11.63
N MET A 88 2.11 4.80 -10.76
CA MET A 88 2.43 5.26 -9.40
C MET A 88 3.58 6.27 -9.35
N VAL A 89 4.43 6.37 -10.37
CA VAL A 89 5.47 7.41 -10.48
C VAL A 89 5.00 8.55 -11.38
N GLU A 90 4.40 8.22 -12.52
CA GLU A 90 3.91 9.23 -13.48
C GLU A 90 2.92 10.20 -12.82
N TYR A 91 2.01 9.70 -11.98
CA TYR A 91 1.00 10.52 -11.31
C TYR A 91 1.61 11.67 -10.49
N PHE A 92 2.65 11.38 -9.70
CA PHE A 92 3.32 12.40 -8.89
C PHE A 92 4.30 13.23 -9.73
N ALA A 93 5.00 12.62 -10.70
CA ALA A 93 5.93 13.34 -11.56
C ALA A 93 5.25 14.45 -12.39
N HIS A 94 3.97 14.31 -12.75
CA HIS A 94 3.21 15.41 -13.37
C HIS A 94 2.91 16.60 -12.43
N ARG A 95 3.01 16.40 -11.10
CA ARG A 95 2.68 17.38 -10.05
C ARG A 95 3.90 17.97 -9.34
N ILE A 96 5.08 17.42 -9.58
CA ILE A 96 6.33 17.85 -8.95
C ILE A 96 7.14 18.61 -10.00
N PRO A 97 7.25 19.96 -9.91
CA PRO A 97 8.21 20.72 -10.71
C PRO A 97 9.61 20.11 -10.62
N GLY A 98 10.38 20.20 -11.71
CA GLY A 98 11.70 19.58 -11.81
C GLY A 98 11.71 18.26 -12.60
N TYR A 99 10.56 17.59 -12.70
CA TYR A 99 10.35 16.46 -13.62
C TYR A 99 10.02 16.91 -15.05
N GLU A 100 10.51 16.16 -16.04
CA GLU A 100 10.17 16.28 -17.45
C GLU A 100 9.91 14.90 -18.07
N PHE A 101 8.91 14.83 -18.96
CA PHE A 101 8.60 13.63 -19.74
C PHE A 101 9.22 13.71 -21.14
N ASN A 102 10.09 12.74 -21.43
CA ASN A 102 10.84 12.65 -22.69
C ASN A 102 10.25 11.62 -23.67
N GLY A 103 9.11 11.02 -23.32
CA GLY A 103 8.41 10.02 -24.10
C GLY A 103 8.73 8.57 -23.69
N PRO A 104 8.03 7.60 -24.29
CA PRO A 104 8.00 6.23 -23.82
C PRO A 104 9.36 5.52 -23.92
N VAL A 105 9.78 4.93 -22.81
CA VAL A 105 10.97 4.09 -22.68
C VAL A 105 10.55 2.63 -22.61
N LYS A 106 11.28 1.78 -23.32
CA LYS A 106 11.05 0.33 -23.28
C LYS A 106 11.62 -0.25 -21.98
N VAL A 107 10.77 -0.86 -21.15
CA VAL A 107 11.19 -1.47 -19.87
C VAL A 107 11.38 -2.98 -20.02
N TRP A 108 10.33 -3.73 -20.40
CA TRP A 108 10.40 -5.18 -20.59
C TRP A 108 9.51 -5.66 -21.74
N GLY A 109 9.97 -6.67 -22.49
CA GLY A 109 9.17 -7.31 -23.55
C GLY A 109 8.72 -6.33 -24.64
N HIS A 110 7.41 -6.05 -24.70
CA HIS A 110 6.77 -5.04 -25.56
C HIS A 110 6.15 -3.88 -24.77
N ASN A 111 6.41 -3.81 -23.46
CA ASN A 111 5.87 -2.79 -22.57
C ASN A 111 6.76 -1.54 -22.58
N TYR A 112 6.10 -0.39 -22.72
CA TYR A 112 6.70 0.92 -22.70
C TYR A 112 6.04 1.73 -21.59
N PHE A 113 6.84 2.54 -20.90
CA PHE A 113 6.40 3.43 -19.82
C PHE A 113 6.96 4.82 -20.08
N ASP A 114 6.22 5.86 -19.71
CA ASP A 114 6.71 7.24 -19.82
C ASP A 114 7.58 7.55 -18.60
N LYS A 115 8.80 6.98 -18.59
CA LYS A 115 9.74 7.13 -17.49
C LYS A 115 10.23 8.59 -17.45
N PRO A 116 9.96 9.35 -16.37
CA PRO A 116 10.27 10.77 -16.34
C PRO A 116 11.74 11.00 -16.00
N SER A 117 12.21 12.23 -16.22
CA SER A 117 13.58 12.68 -15.95
C SER A 117 13.56 13.89 -15.02
N VAL A 118 14.38 13.86 -13.95
CA VAL A 118 14.57 14.99 -13.04
C VAL A 118 15.70 15.86 -13.59
N VAL A 119 15.33 16.99 -14.18
CA VAL A 119 16.25 17.92 -14.88
C VAL A 119 16.50 19.20 -14.07
N GLY A 120 15.72 19.43 -13.02
CA GLY A 120 15.77 20.59 -12.14
C GLY A 120 15.60 20.23 -10.67
N GLU A 121 15.62 21.25 -9.82
CA GLU A 121 15.27 21.13 -8.40
C GLU A 121 13.81 20.70 -8.27
N VAL A 122 13.53 19.70 -7.43
CA VAL A 122 12.17 19.27 -7.14
C VAL A 122 11.52 20.20 -6.11
N GLU A 123 10.28 20.59 -6.36
CA GLU A 123 9.56 21.55 -5.51
C GLU A 123 8.16 21.04 -5.19
N TYR A 124 7.59 21.53 -4.08
CA TYR A 124 6.17 21.32 -3.75
C TYR A 124 5.35 22.47 -4.36
N ASP A 125 4.44 22.17 -5.29
CA ASP A 125 3.61 23.19 -5.97
C ASP A 125 2.13 23.12 -5.57
N GLU A 126 1.56 21.92 -5.51
CA GLU A 126 0.15 21.67 -5.18
C GLU A 126 -0.04 20.38 -4.38
N PRO A 127 -1.15 20.25 -3.60
CA PRO A 127 -1.55 19.00 -2.97
C PRO A 127 -1.68 17.83 -3.94
N TRP A 128 -1.13 16.68 -3.58
CA TRP A 128 -1.13 15.51 -4.46
C TRP A 128 -2.35 14.62 -4.23
N LEU A 129 -2.66 14.35 -2.97
CA LEU A 129 -3.59 13.31 -2.51
C LEU A 129 -4.65 13.86 -1.55
N VAL A 130 -4.50 15.08 -1.03
CA VAL A 130 -5.45 15.68 -0.07
C VAL A 130 -6.88 15.66 -0.61
N ASP A 131 -7.11 16.11 -1.85
CA ASP A 131 -8.44 16.10 -2.47
C ASP A 131 -9.00 14.66 -2.62
N GLU A 132 -8.14 13.68 -2.92
CA GLU A 132 -8.54 12.27 -3.01
C GLU A 132 -8.96 11.72 -1.65
N PHE A 133 -8.20 12.07 -0.60
CA PHE A 133 -8.45 11.67 0.78
C PHE A 133 -9.73 12.30 1.32
N GLU A 134 -9.91 13.62 1.18
CA GLU A 134 -11.10 14.34 1.65
C GLU A 134 -12.37 13.79 0.99
N PHE A 135 -12.34 13.59 -0.33
CA PHE A 135 -13.45 13.01 -1.06
C PHE A 135 -13.81 11.61 -0.55
N THR A 136 -12.79 10.75 -0.38
CA THR A 136 -13.00 9.35 0.02
C THR A 136 -13.50 9.28 1.45
N SER A 137 -12.96 10.13 2.34
CA SER A 137 -13.39 10.24 3.73
C SER A 137 -14.83 10.74 3.87
N ASP A 138 -15.31 11.63 3.00
CA ASP A 138 -16.70 12.10 2.98
C ASP A 138 -17.69 10.98 2.60
N VAL A 139 -17.29 10.07 1.72
CA VAL A 139 -18.18 9.00 1.21
C VAL A 139 -18.02 7.66 1.94
N ALA A 140 -16.96 7.47 2.72
CA ALA A 140 -16.66 6.25 3.47
C ALA A 140 -17.33 6.24 4.84
N ALA A 141 -17.72 5.05 5.29
CA ALA A 141 -18.15 4.74 6.64
C ALA A 141 -17.04 4.07 7.49
N LYS A 142 -15.87 3.84 6.88
CA LYS A 142 -14.70 3.18 7.45
C LYS A 142 -13.49 4.11 7.37
N PRO A 143 -12.50 3.99 8.27
CA PRO A 143 -11.25 4.75 8.16
C PRO A 143 -10.58 4.56 6.80
N VAL A 144 -10.05 5.64 6.25
CA VAL A 144 -9.42 5.67 4.93
C VAL A 144 -7.91 5.55 5.08
N LYS A 145 -7.32 4.57 4.38
CA LYS A 145 -5.87 4.46 4.19
C LYS A 145 -5.46 5.25 2.95
N VAL A 146 -4.33 5.94 3.01
CA VAL A 146 -3.76 6.70 1.89
C VAL A 146 -2.45 6.06 1.43
N PRO A 147 -2.45 5.30 0.31
CA PRO A 147 -1.21 4.87 -0.33
C PRO A 147 -0.55 6.06 -1.05
N ILE A 148 0.73 6.25 -0.82
CA ILE A 148 1.58 7.25 -1.48
C ILE A 148 2.88 6.58 -1.93
N THR A 149 3.34 6.88 -3.14
CA THR A 149 4.61 6.33 -3.62
C THR A 149 5.77 6.95 -2.87
N GLY A 150 6.64 6.10 -2.36
CA GLY A 150 7.79 6.52 -1.57
C GLY A 150 8.86 7.23 -2.40
N PRO A 151 9.66 8.09 -1.74
CA PRO A 151 10.62 8.96 -2.40
C PRO A 151 11.76 8.20 -3.07
N TYR A 152 12.16 7.04 -2.55
CA TYR A 152 13.21 6.24 -3.16
C TYR A 152 12.75 5.62 -4.48
N THR A 153 11.49 5.17 -4.56
CA THR A 153 10.87 4.71 -5.81
C THR A 153 10.68 5.86 -6.79
N LEU A 154 10.18 7.03 -6.34
CA LEU A 154 10.08 8.23 -7.18
C LEU A 154 11.43 8.65 -7.79
N ALA A 155 12.53 8.49 -7.05
CA ALA A 155 13.88 8.73 -7.55
C ALA A 155 14.36 7.63 -8.51
N SER A 156 14.34 6.38 -8.06
CA SER A 156 14.96 5.23 -8.74
C SER A 156 14.27 4.86 -10.05
N TRP A 157 12.96 5.05 -10.12
CA TRP A 157 12.18 4.80 -11.33
C TRP A 157 12.17 5.99 -12.29
N SER A 158 12.97 7.02 -12.01
CA SER A 158 13.19 8.19 -12.86
C SER A 158 14.62 8.23 -13.39
N PHE A 159 14.90 9.09 -14.37
CA PHE A 159 16.29 9.43 -14.73
C PHE A 159 16.71 10.66 -13.91
N ASN A 160 17.86 10.61 -13.25
CA ASN A 160 18.38 11.75 -12.51
C ASN A 160 19.45 12.48 -13.36
N GLU A 161 19.17 13.73 -13.74
CA GLU A 161 20.09 14.60 -14.49
C GLU A 161 20.53 15.83 -13.68
N HIS A 162 19.98 16.03 -12.48
CA HIS A 162 20.17 17.24 -11.68
C HIS A 162 21.01 17.03 -10.41
N TYR A 163 20.73 15.97 -9.65
CA TYR A 163 21.30 15.74 -8.32
C TYR A 163 22.55 14.85 -8.38
N ASP A 164 23.60 15.24 -7.66
CA ASP A 164 24.83 14.46 -7.46
C ASP A 164 25.35 14.69 -6.03
N PRO A 165 25.33 13.67 -5.15
CA PRO A 165 25.05 12.25 -5.40
C PRO A 165 23.57 11.91 -5.68
N GLU A 166 23.32 10.72 -6.24
CA GLU A 166 21.96 10.23 -6.57
C GLU A 166 21.01 10.19 -5.36
N ALA A 167 21.53 9.91 -4.16
CA ALA A 167 20.76 9.89 -2.92
C ALA A 167 20.12 11.25 -2.58
N ASP A 168 20.72 12.37 -3.01
CA ASP A 168 20.18 13.72 -2.73
C ASP A 168 18.80 13.93 -3.39
N LEU A 169 18.52 13.26 -4.51
CA LEU A 169 17.20 13.27 -5.12
C LEU A 169 16.17 12.57 -4.22
N ALA A 170 16.48 11.38 -3.72
CA ALA A 170 15.59 10.65 -2.82
C ALA A 170 15.31 11.45 -1.54
N TYR A 171 16.32 12.12 -1.00
CA TYR A 171 16.16 12.99 0.17
C TYR A 171 15.31 14.23 -0.11
N ALA A 172 15.49 14.89 -1.26
CA ALA A 172 14.66 16.04 -1.64
C ALA A 172 13.20 15.60 -1.83
N LEU A 173 12.96 14.47 -2.48
CA LEU A 173 11.62 13.90 -2.61
C LEU A 173 11.02 13.49 -1.27
N ALA A 174 11.83 12.99 -0.32
CA ALA A 174 11.37 12.65 1.02
C ALA A 174 10.86 13.89 1.78
N ASP A 175 11.52 15.04 1.61
CA ASP A 175 11.07 16.31 2.17
C ASP A 175 9.72 16.75 1.54
N LEU A 176 9.50 16.53 0.23
CA LEU A 176 8.21 16.81 -0.42
C LEU A 176 7.10 15.85 0.01
N VAL A 177 7.41 14.56 0.16
CA VAL A 177 6.46 13.55 0.69
C VAL A 177 6.07 13.88 2.12
N ASN A 178 7.00 14.37 2.95
CA ASN A 178 6.69 14.87 4.28
C ASN A 178 5.68 16.04 4.23
N GLU A 179 5.89 17.03 3.35
CA GLU A 179 4.98 18.17 3.18
C GLU A 179 3.57 17.74 2.72
N GLU A 180 3.45 16.71 1.85
CA GLU A 180 2.16 16.11 1.50
C GLU A 180 1.51 15.40 2.70
N ILE A 181 2.30 14.65 3.46
CA ILE A 181 1.83 13.92 4.65
C ILE A 181 1.34 14.88 5.73
N GLU A 182 2.05 15.97 5.99
CA GLU A 182 1.61 17.00 6.94
C GLU A 182 0.22 17.54 6.54
N GLN A 183 -0.01 17.80 5.26
CA GLN A 183 -1.31 18.25 4.76
C GLN A 183 -2.40 17.17 4.84
N LEU A 184 -2.07 15.90 4.56
CA LEU A 184 -2.99 14.78 4.75
C LEU A 184 -3.39 14.65 6.23
N VAL A 185 -2.45 14.80 7.15
CA VAL A 185 -2.71 14.79 8.60
C VAL A 185 -3.57 15.99 9.01
N GLU A 186 -3.32 17.18 8.48
CA GLU A 186 -4.17 18.36 8.70
C GLU A 186 -5.61 18.15 8.18
N ALA A 187 -5.77 17.43 7.07
CA ALA A 187 -7.08 17.03 6.53
C ALA A 187 -7.76 15.92 7.35
N GLY A 188 -7.02 15.25 8.26
CA GLY A 188 -7.52 14.23 9.18
C GLY A 188 -7.15 12.79 8.82
N ALA A 189 -6.16 12.57 7.94
CA ALA A 189 -5.67 11.24 7.63
C ALA A 189 -4.97 10.63 8.86
N THR A 190 -5.32 9.38 9.18
CA THR A 190 -4.74 8.65 10.31
C THR A 190 -4.04 7.35 9.92
N TYR A 191 -4.08 6.98 8.64
CA TYR A 191 -3.37 5.81 8.11
C TYR A 191 -2.77 6.14 6.73
N ILE A 192 -1.45 6.23 6.69
CA ILE A 192 -0.69 6.55 5.48
C ILE A 192 0.26 5.39 5.21
N GLN A 193 0.28 4.92 3.96
CA GLN A 193 1.17 3.85 3.52
C GLN A 193 2.15 4.41 2.50
N ILE A 194 3.45 4.19 2.76
CA ILE A 194 4.53 4.50 1.83
C ILE A 194 4.81 3.26 0.98
N ASP A 195 4.71 3.37 -0.33
CA ASP A 195 4.98 2.27 -1.26
C ASP A 195 6.40 2.37 -1.82
N GLU A 196 7.26 1.40 -1.48
CA GLU A 196 8.67 1.36 -1.92
C GLU A 196 9.03 0.05 -2.67
N PRO A 197 8.37 -0.27 -3.80
CA PRO A 197 8.70 -1.47 -4.58
C PRO A 197 10.14 -1.47 -5.12
N ALA A 198 10.81 -0.32 -5.22
CA ALA A 198 12.21 -0.27 -5.62
C ALA A 198 13.17 -0.81 -4.53
N LEU A 199 12.80 -0.75 -3.24
CA LEU A 199 13.68 -1.06 -2.12
C LEU A 199 14.24 -2.50 -2.19
N ALA A 200 13.40 -3.49 -2.50
CA ALA A 200 13.84 -4.89 -2.53
C ALA A 200 14.68 -5.25 -3.78
N THR A 201 14.83 -4.33 -4.74
CA THR A 201 15.52 -4.59 -6.02
C THR A 201 17.01 -4.23 -5.99
N THR A 202 17.43 -3.37 -5.07
CA THR A 202 18.77 -2.77 -4.98
C THR A 202 19.42 -3.08 -3.60
N PRO A 203 20.44 -3.95 -3.54
CA PRO A 203 20.94 -4.52 -2.28
C PRO A 203 21.48 -3.52 -1.23
N ASP A 204 21.96 -2.35 -1.65
CA ASP A 204 22.77 -1.47 -0.79
C ASP A 204 22.06 -0.16 -0.40
N ASP A 205 20.81 0.04 -0.81
CA ASP A 205 20.10 1.33 -0.68
C ASP A 205 19.14 1.39 0.51
N HIS A 206 19.08 0.34 1.34
CA HIS A 206 18.25 0.30 2.55
C HIS A 206 18.55 1.44 3.53
N ALA A 207 19.80 1.93 3.56
CA ALA A 207 20.19 3.08 4.38
C ALA A 207 19.56 4.39 3.85
N ILE A 208 19.53 4.57 2.53
CA ILE A 208 18.90 5.74 1.88
C ILE A 208 17.41 5.76 2.21
N VAL A 209 16.74 4.60 2.12
CA VAL A 209 15.32 4.49 2.46
C VAL A 209 15.06 4.77 3.94
N GLY A 210 15.89 4.23 4.84
CA GLY A 210 15.78 4.53 6.27
C GLY A 210 15.85 6.03 6.56
N GLU A 211 16.83 6.74 5.98
CA GLU A 211 16.95 8.20 6.11
C GLU A 211 15.78 8.96 5.45
N CYS A 212 15.25 8.47 4.33
CA CYS A 212 14.05 9.03 3.73
C CYS A 212 12.83 8.87 4.65
N LEU A 213 12.66 7.71 5.27
CA LEU A 213 11.56 7.45 6.21
C LEU A 213 11.68 8.35 7.46
N GLU A 214 12.89 8.57 7.99
CA GLU A 214 13.11 9.52 9.08
C GLU A 214 12.67 10.95 8.73
N ARG A 215 12.88 11.38 7.49
CA ARG A 215 12.41 12.68 6.98
C ARG A 215 10.89 12.71 6.82
N ILE A 216 10.32 11.68 6.20
CA ILE A 216 8.88 11.52 5.97
C ILE A 216 8.09 11.62 7.27
N VAL A 217 8.53 10.97 8.33
CA VAL A 217 7.79 10.93 9.60
C VAL A 217 8.12 12.08 10.55
N ALA A 218 9.03 12.98 10.16
CA ALA A 218 9.38 14.14 10.97
C ALA A 218 8.14 15.03 11.17
N GLY A 219 7.78 15.30 12.42
CA GLY A 219 6.61 16.13 12.75
C GLY A 219 5.27 15.41 12.66
N VAL A 220 5.23 14.16 12.16
CA VAL A 220 4.00 13.37 12.05
C VAL A 220 3.60 12.85 13.44
N PRO A 221 2.39 13.18 13.94
CA PRO A 221 1.91 12.74 15.25
C PRO A 221 1.90 11.21 15.40
N ASP A 222 2.17 10.70 16.60
CA ASP A 222 2.28 9.25 16.86
C ASP A 222 0.94 8.50 16.64
N GLU A 223 -0.20 9.21 16.74
CA GLU A 223 -1.52 8.64 16.44
C GLU A 223 -1.76 8.33 14.95
N VAL A 224 -0.94 8.87 14.05
CA VAL A 224 -1.01 8.58 12.61
C VAL A 224 -0.21 7.30 12.34
N ARG A 225 -0.87 6.26 11.84
CA ARG A 225 -0.22 5.01 11.48
C ARG A 225 0.53 5.14 10.15
N ILE A 226 1.81 4.81 10.15
CA ILE A 226 2.70 4.78 8.99
C ILE A 226 3.02 3.35 8.62
N GLY A 227 2.46 2.89 7.50
CA GLY A 227 2.80 1.61 6.87
C GLY A 227 3.89 1.78 5.82
N LEU A 228 4.70 0.74 5.62
CA LEU A 228 5.61 0.61 4.49
C LEU A 228 5.25 -0.66 3.72
N HIS A 229 4.87 -0.52 2.46
CA HIS A 229 4.64 -1.66 1.57
C HIS A 229 5.81 -1.84 0.62
N VAL A 230 6.31 -3.07 0.53
CA VAL A 230 7.38 -3.44 -0.40
C VAL A 230 6.95 -4.70 -1.14
N CYS A 231 6.70 -4.56 -2.44
CA CYS A 231 6.38 -5.67 -3.32
C CYS A 231 7.65 -6.34 -3.84
N TYR A 232 7.56 -7.65 -4.08
CA TYR A 232 8.60 -8.46 -4.70
C TYR A 232 9.98 -8.42 -4.01
N GLY A 233 10.87 -9.31 -4.46
CA GLY A 233 12.29 -9.30 -4.09
C GLY A 233 12.63 -10.23 -2.94
N ASP A 234 13.79 -9.96 -2.34
CA ASP A 234 14.44 -10.82 -1.35
C ASP A 234 14.54 -10.05 -0.04
N TYR A 235 13.64 -10.32 0.89
CA TYR A 235 13.52 -9.58 2.15
C TYR A 235 14.73 -9.78 3.05
N SER A 236 15.53 -10.83 2.83
CA SER A 236 16.80 -11.04 3.56
C SER A 236 17.87 -9.98 3.27
N ARG A 237 17.64 -9.12 2.27
CA ARG A 237 18.52 -8.00 1.92
C ARG A 237 18.26 -6.74 2.73
N ILE A 238 17.06 -6.61 3.29
CA ILE A 238 16.64 -5.45 4.07
C ILE A 238 16.42 -5.78 5.54
N TYR A 239 16.35 -7.08 5.86
CA TYR A 239 16.27 -7.57 7.23
C TYR A 239 17.67 -7.95 7.75
N PRO A 240 18.07 -7.55 8.98
CA PRO A 240 17.26 -6.97 10.05
C PRO A 240 17.18 -5.44 10.09
N GLU A 241 17.84 -4.71 9.20
CA GLU A 241 17.91 -3.24 9.20
C GLU A 241 16.52 -2.57 9.15
N LEU A 242 15.53 -3.24 8.55
CA LEU A 242 14.12 -2.86 8.56
C LEU A 242 13.59 -2.55 9.98
N ASN A 243 14.04 -3.28 11.01
CA ASN A 243 13.58 -3.06 12.40
C ASN A 243 13.95 -1.66 12.92
N ASP A 244 14.92 -0.97 12.32
CA ASP A 244 15.31 0.37 12.71
C ASP A 244 14.46 1.47 12.04
N TYR A 245 13.72 1.13 10.98
CA TYR A 245 12.87 2.08 10.25
C TYR A 245 11.77 2.65 11.16
N PRO A 246 11.46 3.95 11.05
CA PRO A 246 10.47 4.60 11.89
C PRO A 246 9.05 4.40 11.35
N ILE A 247 8.66 3.13 11.17
CA ILE A 247 7.34 2.72 10.69
C ILE A 247 6.57 1.99 11.79
N ASP A 248 5.25 2.00 11.69
CA ASP A 248 4.35 1.23 12.55
C ASP A 248 4.15 -0.19 12.01
N GLU A 249 4.07 -0.33 10.68
CA GLU A 249 3.69 -1.57 10.01
C GLU A 249 4.51 -1.80 8.74
N PHE A 250 4.87 -3.05 8.49
CA PHE A 250 5.48 -3.48 7.23
C PHE A 250 4.53 -4.46 6.51
N ASP A 251 4.15 -4.11 5.28
CA ASP A 251 3.23 -4.88 4.43
C ASP A 251 4.00 -5.68 3.37
N VAL A 252 3.99 -7.00 3.49
CA VAL A 252 4.80 -7.92 2.68
C VAL A 252 3.98 -8.82 1.78
N GLU A 253 4.50 -8.99 0.57
CA GLU A 253 4.00 -9.93 -0.43
C GLU A 253 4.69 -11.30 -0.27
N LEU A 254 3.95 -12.34 0.13
CA LEU A 254 4.49 -13.68 0.37
C LEU A 254 3.60 -14.85 -0.08
N CYS A 255 2.30 -14.61 -0.34
CA CYS A 255 1.37 -15.69 -0.71
C CYS A 255 1.75 -16.32 -2.05
N ASN A 256 2.08 -15.52 -3.06
CA ASN A 256 2.49 -16.00 -4.39
C ASN A 256 3.77 -16.87 -4.38
N GLY A 257 4.64 -16.65 -3.40
CA GLY A 257 5.87 -17.40 -3.16
C GLY A 257 5.70 -18.54 -2.17
N GLY A 258 4.48 -18.89 -1.77
CA GLY A 258 4.21 -19.96 -0.81
C GLY A 258 4.84 -19.72 0.57
N TYR A 259 5.04 -18.47 0.96
CA TYR A 259 5.67 -18.06 2.22
C TYR A 259 7.11 -18.54 2.41
N GLU A 260 7.84 -18.86 1.34
CA GLU A 260 9.23 -19.34 1.41
C GLU A 260 10.17 -18.41 2.20
N GLN A 261 9.88 -17.11 2.26
CA GLN A 261 10.68 -16.11 2.98
C GLN A 261 10.14 -15.74 4.38
N ILE A 262 9.08 -16.39 4.89
CA ILE A 262 8.48 -16.00 6.19
C ILE A 262 9.47 -16.13 7.35
N ASP A 263 10.34 -17.14 7.30
CA ASP A 263 11.33 -17.41 8.34
C ASP A 263 12.41 -16.32 8.43
N VAL A 264 12.57 -15.47 7.40
CA VAL A 264 13.48 -14.31 7.43
C VAL A 264 13.16 -13.39 8.60
N PHE A 265 11.88 -13.25 8.95
CA PHE A 265 11.41 -12.33 9.99
C PHE A 265 11.44 -12.94 11.41
N THR A 266 11.97 -14.16 11.58
CA THR A 266 11.93 -14.86 12.89
C THR A 266 13.20 -14.72 13.73
N ASP A 267 14.34 -14.38 13.13
CA ASP A 267 15.62 -14.15 13.84
C ASP A 267 16.46 -13.06 13.16
N PRO A 268 16.70 -11.90 13.80
CA PRO A 268 16.22 -11.47 15.12
C PRO A 268 14.68 -11.32 15.20
N GLU A 269 14.14 -10.94 16.36
CA GLU A 269 12.70 -10.69 16.56
C GLU A 269 12.23 -9.54 15.65
N PHE A 270 11.05 -9.71 15.04
CA PHE A 270 10.41 -8.70 14.20
C PHE A 270 9.75 -7.63 15.07
N GLU A 271 10.16 -6.38 14.90
CA GLU A 271 9.74 -5.29 15.79
C GLU A 271 8.42 -4.59 15.36
N PRO A 272 8.22 -4.21 14.07
CA PRO A 272 6.99 -3.56 13.61
C PRO A 272 5.75 -4.47 13.70
N ASP A 273 4.58 -3.91 13.41
CA ASP A 273 3.43 -4.73 13.03
C ASP A 273 3.65 -5.34 11.64
N LEU A 274 3.11 -6.53 11.41
CA LEU A 274 3.20 -7.23 10.13
C LEU A 274 1.85 -7.16 9.42
N ALA A 275 1.80 -6.52 8.25
CA ALA A 275 0.76 -6.77 7.28
C ALA A 275 1.22 -7.90 6.34
N LEU A 276 0.44 -8.98 6.28
CA LEU A 276 0.78 -10.15 5.49
C LEU A 276 -0.19 -10.32 4.32
N GLY A 277 0.38 -10.40 3.12
CA GLY A 277 -0.31 -10.89 1.94
C GLY A 277 -0.78 -12.33 2.11
N VAL A 278 -2.10 -12.54 2.20
CA VAL A 278 -2.72 -13.87 2.38
C VAL A 278 -3.52 -14.38 1.18
N VAL A 279 -3.58 -13.57 0.11
CA VAL A 279 -4.18 -13.93 -1.18
C VAL A 279 -3.25 -13.52 -2.32
N ASP A 280 -3.06 -14.40 -3.29
CA ASP A 280 -2.22 -14.15 -4.45
C ASP A 280 -2.97 -13.31 -5.49
N VAL A 281 -2.49 -12.10 -5.73
CA VAL A 281 -3.10 -11.16 -6.69
C VAL A 281 -2.64 -11.35 -8.13
N HIS A 282 -1.70 -12.26 -8.38
CA HIS A 282 -1.14 -12.57 -9.70
C HIS A 282 -1.96 -13.61 -10.46
N THR A 283 -2.89 -14.29 -9.77
CA THR A 283 -3.80 -15.27 -10.35
C THR A 283 -5.26 -14.85 -10.19
N ALA A 284 -6.08 -15.21 -11.18
CA ALA A 284 -7.53 -15.00 -11.13
C ALA A 284 -8.28 -16.11 -10.37
N GLU A 285 -7.57 -17.11 -9.86
CA GLU A 285 -8.15 -18.15 -9.00
C GLU A 285 -8.46 -17.55 -7.62
N VAL A 286 -9.68 -17.76 -7.13
CA VAL A 286 -10.12 -17.27 -5.82
C VAL A 286 -9.82 -18.33 -4.77
N GLU A 287 -8.97 -18.00 -3.80
CA GLU A 287 -8.61 -18.85 -2.68
C GLU A 287 -9.84 -19.14 -1.81
N SER A 288 -9.89 -20.33 -1.24
CA SER A 288 -10.94 -20.69 -0.29
C SER A 288 -10.69 -20.05 1.07
N VAL A 289 -11.76 -19.87 1.87
CA VAL A 289 -11.63 -19.36 3.25
C VAL A 289 -10.65 -20.22 4.08
N GLU A 290 -10.70 -21.55 3.95
CA GLU A 290 -9.79 -22.45 4.69
C GLU A 290 -8.32 -22.27 4.28
N GLU A 291 -8.06 -22.06 2.99
CA GLU A 291 -6.72 -21.77 2.50
C GLU A 291 -6.20 -20.45 3.05
N ILE A 292 -7.03 -19.40 3.05
CA ILE A 292 -6.66 -18.10 3.61
C ILE A 292 -6.44 -18.20 5.14
N LYS A 293 -7.19 -19.04 5.86
CA LYS A 293 -6.93 -19.28 7.30
C LYS A 293 -5.55 -19.89 7.54
N GLU A 294 -5.13 -20.85 6.72
CA GLU A 294 -3.78 -21.42 6.80
C GLU A 294 -2.68 -20.41 6.43
N ASN A 295 -2.99 -19.48 5.53
CA ASN A 295 -2.14 -18.37 5.16
C ASN A 295 -1.98 -17.36 6.30
N ILE A 296 -3.07 -16.95 6.98
CA ILE A 296 -3.03 -16.07 8.16
C ILE A 296 -2.17 -16.67 9.27
N LYS A 297 -2.26 -18.00 9.47
CA LYS A 297 -1.43 -18.71 10.45
C LYS A 297 0.06 -18.63 10.15
N GLN A 298 0.50 -18.28 8.93
CA GLN A 298 1.91 -18.01 8.64
C GLN A 298 2.38 -16.72 9.32
N GLY A 299 1.57 -15.66 9.32
CA GLY A 299 1.90 -14.40 9.99
C GLY A 299 1.95 -14.55 11.51
N LEU A 300 1.07 -15.39 12.07
CA LEU A 300 1.06 -15.71 13.51
C LEU A 300 2.32 -16.45 14.00
N LYS A 301 3.19 -16.90 13.09
CA LYS A 301 4.51 -17.46 13.42
C LYS A 301 5.55 -16.37 13.71
N VAL A 302 5.33 -15.17 13.18
CA VAL A 302 6.25 -14.04 13.22
C VAL A 302 5.84 -13.07 14.32
N VAL A 303 4.56 -12.70 14.35
CA VAL A 303 4.02 -11.72 15.30
C VAL A 303 2.75 -12.25 15.99
N PRO A 304 2.45 -11.79 17.22
CA PRO A 304 1.19 -12.14 17.88
C PRO A 304 -0.02 -11.48 17.19
N PRO A 305 -1.26 -11.93 17.43
CA PRO A 305 -2.45 -11.44 16.74
C PRO A 305 -2.64 -9.91 16.79
N GLU A 306 -2.29 -9.27 17.90
CA GLU A 306 -2.38 -7.82 18.09
C GLU A 306 -1.50 -7.00 17.13
N LYS A 307 -0.45 -7.63 16.58
CA LYS A 307 0.48 -7.04 15.62
C LYS A 307 0.28 -7.53 14.18
N LEU A 308 -0.72 -8.39 13.92
CA LEU A 308 -0.97 -8.95 12.59
C LEU A 308 -2.10 -8.20 11.87
N THR A 309 -1.81 -7.73 10.68
CA THR A 309 -2.76 -7.19 9.71
C THR A 309 -2.85 -8.15 8.52
N VAL A 310 -4.08 -8.34 8.03
CA VAL A 310 -4.40 -9.24 6.93
C VAL A 310 -4.64 -8.39 5.67
N SER A 311 -3.77 -8.55 4.68
CA SER A 311 -3.79 -7.84 3.40
C SER A 311 -3.74 -8.81 2.21
N PRO A 312 -4.09 -8.38 0.99
CA PRO A 312 -3.66 -9.09 -0.22
C PRO A 312 -2.17 -8.85 -0.49
N ASP A 313 -1.54 -9.73 -1.26
CA ASP A 313 -0.12 -9.66 -1.62
C ASP A 313 0.33 -8.29 -2.16
N CYS A 314 -0.50 -7.66 -3.00
CA CYS A 314 -0.24 -6.34 -3.57
C CYS A 314 -1.58 -5.68 -3.95
N GLY A 315 -1.54 -4.54 -4.63
CA GLY A 315 -2.70 -3.95 -5.29
C GLY A 315 -3.38 -4.94 -6.25
N VAL A 316 -4.70 -5.00 -6.21
CA VAL A 316 -5.51 -5.96 -6.99
C VAL A 316 -5.90 -5.45 -8.37
N LYS A 317 -5.33 -4.33 -8.83
CA LYS A 317 -5.70 -3.62 -10.07
C LYS A 317 -5.72 -4.46 -11.35
N LEU A 318 -4.89 -5.51 -11.40
CA LEU A 318 -4.75 -6.38 -12.59
C LEU A 318 -5.80 -7.50 -12.65
N LEU A 319 -6.56 -7.72 -11.57
CA LEU A 319 -7.58 -8.76 -11.52
C LEU A 319 -8.90 -8.32 -12.18
N PRO A 320 -9.74 -9.27 -12.63
CA PRO A 320 -11.14 -8.99 -12.87
C PRO A 320 -11.80 -8.49 -11.58
N ARG A 321 -12.61 -7.44 -11.65
CA ARG A 321 -13.24 -6.81 -10.47
C ARG A 321 -14.01 -7.80 -9.59
N GLU A 322 -14.79 -8.69 -10.19
CA GLU A 322 -15.54 -9.72 -9.44
C GLU A 322 -14.62 -10.71 -8.72
N VAL A 323 -13.45 -11.02 -9.29
CA VAL A 323 -12.44 -11.88 -8.64
C VAL A 323 -11.81 -11.12 -7.48
N ALA A 324 -11.42 -9.86 -7.67
CA ALA A 324 -10.88 -9.01 -6.61
C ALA A 324 -11.87 -8.92 -5.43
N TYR A 325 -13.14 -8.66 -5.71
CA TYR A 325 -14.17 -8.60 -4.66
C TYR A 325 -14.32 -9.94 -3.91
N GLN A 326 -14.37 -11.06 -4.63
CA GLN A 326 -14.50 -12.39 -4.00
C GLN A 326 -13.30 -12.75 -3.14
N LYS A 327 -12.08 -12.41 -3.58
CA LYS A 327 -10.86 -12.58 -2.76
C LYS A 327 -10.96 -11.76 -1.47
N MET A 328 -11.38 -10.49 -1.54
CA MET A 328 -11.51 -9.64 -0.35
C MET A 328 -12.60 -10.13 0.60
N GLU A 329 -13.74 -10.57 0.08
CA GLU A 329 -14.84 -11.13 0.89
C GLU A 329 -14.40 -12.42 1.61
N ASN A 330 -13.68 -13.31 0.91
CA ASN A 330 -13.13 -14.52 1.53
C ASN A 330 -12.05 -14.19 2.56
N MET A 331 -11.20 -13.20 2.29
CA MET A 331 -10.12 -12.77 3.19
C MET A 331 -10.64 -12.22 4.51
N VAL A 332 -11.62 -11.30 4.45
CA VAL A 332 -12.27 -10.77 5.66
C VAL A 332 -12.95 -11.90 6.42
N LYS A 333 -13.69 -12.78 5.72
CA LYS A 333 -14.34 -13.92 6.38
C LYS A 333 -13.33 -14.84 7.07
N ALA A 334 -12.20 -15.13 6.43
CA ALA A 334 -11.13 -15.93 7.03
C ALA A 334 -10.56 -15.27 8.29
N ALA A 335 -10.28 -13.96 8.25
CA ALA A 335 -9.80 -13.22 9.42
C ALA A 335 -10.78 -13.33 10.60
N ARG A 336 -12.08 -13.13 10.36
CA ARG A 336 -13.12 -13.26 11.40
C ARG A 336 -13.23 -14.68 11.96
N GLU A 337 -13.04 -15.71 11.13
CA GLU A 337 -13.02 -17.10 11.61
C GLU A 337 -11.75 -17.39 12.44
N VAL A 338 -10.58 -16.88 12.04
CA VAL A 338 -9.33 -17.02 12.81
C VAL A 338 -9.44 -16.34 14.17
N GLU A 339 -10.01 -15.15 14.26
CA GLU A 339 -10.23 -14.45 15.53
C GLU A 339 -11.09 -15.30 16.50
N ALA A 340 -12.17 -15.90 16.00
CA ALA A 340 -13.03 -16.76 16.80
C ALA A 340 -12.31 -18.05 17.23
N GLU A 341 -11.47 -18.63 16.37
CA GLU A 341 -10.65 -19.81 16.68
C GLU A 341 -9.57 -19.48 17.74
N LEU A 342 -8.97 -18.29 17.69
CA LEU A 342 -8.05 -17.79 18.72
C LEU A 342 -8.74 -17.62 20.07
N ASP A 343 -9.91 -16.96 20.11
CA ASP A 343 -10.72 -16.80 21.32
C ASP A 343 -11.15 -18.15 21.92
N ALA A 344 -11.42 -19.15 21.07
CA ALA A 344 -11.77 -20.50 21.48
C ALA A 344 -10.57 -21.36 21.93
N GLY A 345 -9.34 -20.88 21.72
CA GLY A 345 -8.10 -21.61 21.99
C GLY A 345 -7.87 -22.80 21.05
N GLU A 346 -8.40 -22.73 19.82
CA GLU A 346 -8.24 -23.75 18.78
C GLU A 346 -6.93 -23.58 17.99
N ILE A 347 -6.39 -22.35 17.97
CA ILE A 347 -5.07 -22.02 17.42
C ILE A 347 -4.08 -21.92 18.58
N ASP A 348 -3.09 -22.80 18.58
CA ASP A 348 -2.01 -22.81 19.55
C ASP A 348 -0.87 -21.89 19.07
N LEU A 349 -0.78 -20.70 19.65
CA LEU A 349 0.26 -19.71 19.36
C LEU A 349 1.65 -20.15 19.87
N ASP A 350 1.72 -21.12 20.78
CA ASP A 350 2.97 -21.66 21.33
C ASP A 350 3.44 -22.93 20.58
N ALA A 351 2.65 -23.43 19.62
CA ALA A 351 2.97 -24.65 18.89
C ALA A 351 4.16 -24.42 17.92
N PRO A 352 5.19 -25.30 17.94
CA PRO A 352 6.27 -25.21 16.99
C PRO A 352 5.78 -25.49 15.58
N VAL A 353 6.20 -24.63 14.65
CA VAL A 353 5.80 -24.64 13.26
C VAL A 353 6.28 -25.91 12.55
N PRO A 354 5.41 -26.68 11.88
CA PRO A 354 5.85 -27.69 10.91
C PRO A 354 6.49 -26.97 9.71
N GLN A 355 7.72 -27.33 9.36
CA GLN A 355 8.35 -26.85 8.12
C GLN A 355 7.51 -27.30 6.92
N ALA A 356 7.28 -26.40 5.97
CA ALA A 356 6.75 -26.79 4.67
C ALA A 356 7.77 -27.71 3.99
N ASP A 357 7.35 -28.92 3.61
CA ASP A 357 8.17 -29.94 2.93
C ASP A 357 8.47 -29.59 1.47
#